data_AF-A0A2W5GNK8-F1
#
_entry.id   AF-A0A2W5GNK8-F1
#
_cell.length_a   1.000
_cell.length_b   1.000
_cell.length_c   1.000
_cell.angle_alpha   90.00
_cell.angle_beta   90.00
_cell.angle_gamma   90.00
#
_symmetry.space_group_name_H-M   'P 1'
#
loop_
_entity.id
_entity.type
_entity.pdbx_description
1 polymer ?
#
loop_
_entity_poly.entity_id
_entity_poly.type
_entity_poly.pdbx_seq_one_letter_code
_entity_poly.pdbx_strand_id
1 'polypeptide(L)'
;SYQSKSFNIPKNALIIGTCLSWYFGIIYYNDDLVFTLLNVISHGVPYMALVYFKEVKAKDRVAFGGFWERLSPWKMILSYVLFLLGIAFLEEFLWEGLVWNEHLDFGWGDHLNNSWQLLFVPLLSVPQLTHYILDGIIWKKSKTI
;
A
#
# COMPACT_ATOMS: atom_id res chain seq x y z
N SER A 1 -41.50 -11.64 3.29
CA SER A 1 -40.59 -12.23 2.29
C SER A 1 -39.17 -11.98 2.76
N TYR A 2 -38.53 -12.99 3.37
CA TYR A 2 -37.14 -12.90 3.80
C TYR A 2 -36.27 -13.02 2.55
N GLN A 3 -35.76 -11.89 2.05
CA GLN A 3 -34.77 -11.88 0.98
C GLN A 3 -33.57 -12.72 1.44
N SER A 4 -33.25 -13.79 0.71
CA SER A 4 -32.04 -14.55 0.96
C SER A 4 -30.86 -13.58 0.83
N LYS A 5 -30.17 -13.32 1.95
CA LYS A 5 -28.88 -12.63 1.91
C LYS A 5 -27.94 -13.54 1.12
N SER A 6 -27.76 -13.25 -0.16
CA SER A 6 -26.77 -13.93 -0.99
C SER A 6 -25.44 -13.92 -0.25
N PHE A 7 -24.83 -15.09 -0.05
CA PHE A 7 -23.53 -15.20 0.60
C PHE A 7 -22.52 -14.41 -0.24
N ASN A 8 -22.13 -13.22 0.24
CA ASN A 8 -21.23 -12.34 -0.50
C ASN A 8 -19.80 -12.85 -0.28
N ILE A 9 -19.40 -13.80 -1.13
CA ILE A 9 -18.10 -14.48 -1.12
C ILE A 9 -16.93 -13.48 -1.00
N PRO A 10 -16.82 -12.43 -1.84
CA PRO A 10 -15.67 -11.52 -1.74
C PRO A 10 -15.67 -10.73 -0.43
N LYS A 11 -16.83 -10.34 0.10
CA LYS A 11 -16.94 -9.68 1.40
C LYS A 11 -16.50 -10.59 2.55
N ASN A 12 -16.95 -11.85 2.55
CA ASN A 12 -16.61 -12.80 3.59
C ASN A 12 -15.14 -13.21 3.50
N ALA A 13 -14.58 -13.34 2.29
CA ALA A 13 -13.15 -13.59 2.09
C ALA A 13 -12.27 -12.45 2.63
N LEU A 14 -12.66 -11.19 2.43
CA LEU A 14 -11.97 -10.04 3.02
C LEU A 14 -11.98 -10.09 4.55
N ILE A 15 -13.15 -10.32 5.15
CA ILE A 15 -13.30 -10.38 6.62
C ILE A 15 -12.48 -11.54 7.19
N ILE A 16 -12.55 -12.72 6.58
CA ILE A 16 -11.78 -13.90 7.00
C ILE A 16 -10.27 -13.63 6.83
N GLY A 17 -9.87 -13.01 5.73
CA GLY A 17 -8.48 -12.60 5.49
C GLY A 17 -7.94 -11.69 6.59
N THR A 18 -8.70 -10.66 6.99
CA THR A 18 -8.33 -9.78 8.10
C THR A 18 -8.31 -10.51 9.45
N CYS A 19 -9.27 -11.41 9.71
CA CYS A 19 -9.26 -12.20 10.95
C CYS A 19 -8.05 -13.15 11.02
N LEU A 20 -7.70 -13.78 9.90
CA LEU A 20 -6.55 -14.67 9.81
C LEU A 20 -5.23 -13.90 9.90
N SER A 21 -5.13 -12.71 9.27
CA SER A 21 -3.92 -11.88 9.39
C SER A 21 -3.67 -11.47 10.83
N TRP A 22 -4.72 -11.09 11.56
CA TRP A 22 -4.66 -10.72 12.96
C TRP A 22 -4.29 -11.92 13.85
N TYR A 23 -4.93 -13.06 13.64
CA TYR A 23 -4.65 -14.28 14.41
C TYR A 23 -3.24 -14.80 14.18
N PHE A 24 -2.80 -14.91 12.93
CA PHE A 24 -1.48 -15.43 12.64
C PHE A 24 -0.38 -14.44 13.01
N GLY A 25 -0.53 -13.15 12.70
CA GLY A 25 0.46 -12.14 13.04
C GLY A 25 0.65 -11.97 14.54
N ILE A 26 -0.43 -11.66 15.27
CA ILE A 26 -0.35 -11.25 16.67
C ILE A 26 -0.39 -12.44 17.62
N ILE A 27 -1.28 -13.42 17.40
CA ILE A 27 -1.49 -14.51 18.37
C ILE A 27 -0.54 -15.68 18.13
N TYR A 28 -0.41 -16.13 16.89
CA TYR A 28 0.32 -17.36 16.59
C TYR A 28 1.83 -17.13 16.45
N TYR A 29 2.23 -16.20 15.58
CA TYR A 29 3.64 -15.90 15.32
C TYR A 29 4.20 -14.85 16.28
N ASN A 30 3.35 -13.99 16.86
CA ASN A 30 3.75 -12.86 17.71
C ASN A 30 4.86 -12.02 17.04
N ASP A 31 4.69 -11.78 15.75
CA ASP A 31 5.68 -11.15 14.88
C ASP A 31 5.03 -10.00 14.10
N ASP A 32 5.50 -8.79 14.36
CA ASP A 32 4.96 -7.55 13.79
C ASP A 32 5.19 -7.47 12.27
N LEU A 33 6.23 -8.11 11.76
CA LEU A 33 6.54 -8.17 10.33
C LEU A 33 5.55 -9.10 9.62
N VAL A 34 5.24 -10.26 10.21
CA VAL A 34 4.22 -11.19 9.68
C VAL A 34 2.85 -10.53 9.69
N PHE A 35 2.49 -9.82 10.75
CA PHE A 35 1.24 -9.06 10.81
C PHE A 35 1.18 -7.99 9.72
N THR A 36 2.22 -7.18 9.58
CA THR A 36 2.28 -6.09 8.60
C THR A 36 2.22 -6.63 7.17
N LEU A 37 2.96 -7.70 6.87
CA LEU A 37 2.96 -8.35 5.57
C LEU A 37 1.57 -8.87 5.20
N LEU A 38 0.94 -9.64 6.11
CA LEU A 38 -0.39 -10.19 5.87
C LEU A 38 -1.45 -9.10 5.73
N ASN A 39 -1.34 -8.02 6.51
CA ASN A 39 -2.24 -6.88 6.44
C ASN A 39 -2.09 -6.10 5.12
N VAL A 40 -0.85 -5.81 4.70
CA VAL A 40 -0.54 -5.12 3.44
C VAL A 40 -1.00 -5.94 2.25
N ILE A 41 -0.76 -7.25 2.22
CA ILE A 41 -1.22 -8.12 1.12
C ILE A 41 -2.76 -8.16 1.07
N SER A 42 -3.41 -8.32 2.23
CA SER A 42 -4.87 -8.43 2.31
C SER A 42 -5.60 -7.15 1.89
N HIS A 43 -4.94 -6.00 1.96
CA HIS A 43 -5.51 -4.71 1.54
C HIS A 43 -5.01 -4.23 0.17
N GLY A 44 -3.72 -4.37 -0.10
CA GLY A 44 -3.07 -3.92 -1.33
C GLY A 44 -3.46 -4.74 -2.56
N VAL A 45 -3.59 -6.07 -2.44
CA VAL A 45 -3.97 -6.93 -3.59
C VAL A 45 -5.38 -6.63 -4.10
N PRO A 46 -6.42 -6.53 -3.24
CA PRO A 46 -7.74 -6.10 -3.68
C PRO A 46 -7.74 -4.73 -4.35
N TYR A 47 -6.97 -3.77 -3.82
CA TYR A 47 -6.88 -2.43 -4.40
C TYR A 47 -6.24 -2.45 -5.80
N MET A 48 -5.11 -3.13 -5.95
CA MET A 48 -4.46 -3.31 -7.26
C MET A 48 -5.38 -4.01 -8.26
N ALA A 49 -6.14 -5.01 -7.82
CA ALA A 49 -7.14 -5.66 -8.65
C ALA A 49 -8.23 -4.68 -9.11
N LEU A 50 -8.76 -3.85 -8.20
CA LEU A 50 -9.77 -2.83 -8.54
C LEU A 50 -9.26 -1.78 -9.52
N VAL A 51 -8.03 -1.29 -9.34
CA VAL A 51 -7.38 -0.34 -10.26
C VAL A 51 -7.21 -1.01 -11.62
N TYR A 52 -6.64 -2.22 -11.67
CA TYR A 52 -6.46 -2.96 -12.91
C TYR A 52 -7.78 -3.19 -13.65
N PHE A 53 -8.84 -3.63 -12.96
CA PHE A 53 -10.16 -3.82 -13.58
C PHE A 53 -10.79 -2.50 -14.07
N LYS A 54 -10.61 -1.39 -13.34
CA LYS A 54 -11.05 -0.07 -13.79
C LYS A 54 -10.27 0.38 -15.02
N GLU A 55 -8.97 0.17 -15.04
CA GLU A 55 -8.07 0.67 -16.07
C GLU A 55 -8.15 -0.16 -17.36
N VAL A 56 -8.31 -1.48 -17.25
CA VAL A 56 -8.64 -2.36 -18.38
C VAL A 56 -9.98 -1.97 -19.01
N LYS A 57 -10.99 -1.59 -18.22
CA LYS A 57 -12.26 -1.05 -18.74
C LYS A 57 -12.12 0.39 -19.27
N ALA A 58 -11.13 1.15 -18.82
CA ALA A 58 -10.86 2.52 -19.26
C ALA A 58 -9.93 2.60 -20.48
N LYS A 59 -9.33 1.47 -20.92
CA LYS A 59 -8.52 1.39 -22.16
C LYS A 59 -9.25 1.90 -23.40
N ASP A 60 -10.58 1.92 -23.40
CA ASP A 60 -11.37 2.54 -24.47
C ASP A 60 -11.28 4.09 -24.51
N ARG A 61 -10.66 4.74 -23.51
CA ARG A 61 -10.68 6.22 -23.37
C ARG A 61 -9.33 6.91 -23.21
N VAL A 62 -8.22 6.19 -22.98
CA VAL A 62 -6.91 6.83 -22.78
C VAL A 62 -5.87 6.19 -23.71
N ALA A 63 -5.66 6.82 -24.87
CA ALA A 63 -4.54 6.52 -25.75
C ALA A 63 -3.25 7.05 -25.12
N PHE A 64 -2.56 6.20 -24.34
CA PHE A 64 -1.20 6.48 -23.90
C PHE A 64 -0.25 6.29 -25.09
N GLY A 65 -0.03 7.38 -25.84
CA GLY A 65 0.69 7.35 -27.11
C GLY A 65 2.01 6.55 -27.13
N GLY A 66 2.11 5.65 -28.12
CA GLY A 66 3.33 5.22 -28.81
C GLY A 66 4.32 4.31 -28.08
N PHE A 67 4.75 4.66 -26.87
CA PHE A 67 5.76 3.89 -26.12
C PHE A 67 5.13 2.86 -25.20
N TRP A 68 4.08 3.26 -24.47
CA TRP A 68 3.39 2.41 -23.50
C TRP A 68 2.45 1.39 -24.14
N GLU A 69 1.91 1.68 -25.32
CA GLU A 69 1.09 0.75 -26.12
C GLU A 69 1.86 -0.48 -26.62
N ARG A 70 3.19 -0.37 -26.76
CA ARG A 70 4.05 -1.45 -27.26
C ARG A 70 4.60 -2.37 -26.16
N LEU A 71 4.38 -2.01 -24.89
CA LEU A 71 4.74 -2.86 -23.76
C LEU A 71 3.66 -3.92 -23.55
N SER A 72 4.08 -5.19 -23.52
CA SER A 72 3.20 -6.29 -23.11
C SER A 72 2.60 -5.98 -21.73
N PRO A 73 1.32 -6.32 -21.48
CA PRO A 73 0.66 -6.06 -20.19
C PRO A 73 1.46 -6.59 -18.99
N TRP A 74 2.19 -7.69 -19.15
CA TRP A 74 3.10 -8.22 -18.13
C TRP A 74 4.28 -7.29 -17.82
N LYS A 75 4.86 -6.67 -18.86
CA LYS A 75 5.96 -5.72 -18.68
C LYS A 75 5.49 -4.41 -18.05
N MET A 76 4.26 -3.97 -18.36
CA MET A 76 3.65 -2.81 -17.68
C MET A 76 3.47 -3.08 -16.18
N ILE A 77 2.88 -4.22 -15.80
CA ILE A 77 2.71 -4.59 -14.39
C ILE A 77 4.08 -4.67 -13.70
N LEU A 78 5.07 -5.32 -14.33
CA LEU A 78 6.41 -5.42 -13.77
C LEU A 78 7.05 -4.04 -13.58
N SER A 79 6.95 -3.15 -14.58
CA SER A 79 7.50 -1.79 -14.46
C SER A 79 6.80 -0.97 -13.38
N TYR A 80 5.49 -1.16 -13.19
CA TYR A 80 4.72 -0.51 -12.15
C TYR A 80 5.15 -0.99 -10.75
N VAL A 81 5.25 -2.31 -10.56
CA VAL A 81 5.74 -2.89 -9.30
C VAL A 81 7.17 -2.45 -9.02
N LEU A 82 8.06 -2.46 -10.02
CA LEU A 82 9.44 -2.02 -9.86
C LEU A 82 9.53 -0.54 -9.49
N PHE A 83 8.69 0.30 -10.10
CA PHE A 83 8.61 1.71 -9.77
C PHE A 83 8.15 1.94 -8.33
N LEU A 84 7.10 1.24 -7.89
CA LEU A 84 6.63 1.30 -6.50
C LEU A 84 7.70 0.83 -5.52
N LEU A 85 8.39 -0.28 -5.83
CA LEU A 85 9.52 -0.76 -5.03
C LEU A 85 10.64 0.27 -4.97
N GLY A 86 10.96 0.93 -6.08
CA GLY A 86 11.95 2.00 -6.12
C GLY A 86 11.60 3.16 -5.17
N ILE A 87 10.35 3.60 -5.16
CA ILE A 87 9.89 4.64 -4.23
C ILE A 87 9.94 4.14 -2.78
N ALA A 88 9.49 2.92 -2.51
CA ALA A 88 9.52 2.35 -1.16
C ALA A 88 10.95 2.24 -0.61
N PHE A 89 11.91 1.82 -1.43
CA PHE A 89 13.32 1.79 -1.05
C PHE A 89 13.89 3.19 -0.80
N LEU A 90 13.50 4.18 -1.61
CA LEU A 90 13.91 5.57 -1.39
C LEU A 90 13.33 6.13 -0.08
N GLU A 91 12.09 5.79 0.24
CA GLU A 91 11.45 6.18 1.51
C GLU A 91 12.19 5.60 2.71
N GLU A 92 12.47 4.28 2.69
CA GLU A 92 13.24 3.61 3.75
C GLU A 92 14.65 4.20 3.89
N PHE A 93 15.32 4.51 2.78
CA PHE A 93 16.62 5.16 2.79
C PHE A 93 16.59 6.55 3.44
N LEU A 94 15.51 7.32 3.20
CA LEU A 94 15.32 8.62 3.85
C LEU A 94 15.02 8.48 5.35
N TRP A 95 14.26 7.45 5.75
CA TRP A 95 14.03 7.14 7.17
C TRP A 95 15.33 6.79 7.90
N GLU A 96 16.13 5.91 7.30
CA GLU A 96 17.41 5.49 7.86
C GLU A 96 18.38 6.67 7.97
N GLY A 97 18.51 7.51 6.95
CA GLY A 97 19.46 8.63 6.95
C GLY A 97 19.03 9.87 7.73
N LEU A 98 17.73 10.18 7.81
CA LEU A 98 17.25 11.43 8.44
C LEU A 98 16.70 11.24 9.85
N VAL A 99 16.23 10.04 10.20
CA VAL A 99 15.54 9.80 11.47
C VAL A 99 16.32 8.83 12.36
N TRP A 100 16.64 7.63 11.88
CA TRP A 100 17.20 6.56 12.72
C TRP A 100 18.72 6.64 12.86
N ASN A 101 19.47 6.83 11.77
CA ASN A 101 20.94 6.79 11.74
C ASN A 101 21.53 5.54 12.44
N GLU A 102 20.88 4.38 12.37
CA GLU A 102 21.31 3.17 13.09
C GLU A 102 22.37 2.36 12.34
N HIS A 103 22.33 2.37 11.01
CA HIS A 103 23.15 1.54 10.12
C HIS A 103 23.97 2.36 9.12
N LEU A 104 23.50 3.55 8.75
CA LEU A 104 24.17 4.45 7.80
C LEU A 104 24.66 5.71 8.50
N ASP A 105 25.82 5.60 9.14
CA ASP A 105 26.47 6.76 9.75
C ASP A 105 27.14 7.60 8.65
N PHE A 106 26.38 8.54 8.09
CA PHE A 106 26.88 9.44 7.04
C PHE A 106 27.93 10.45 7.56
N GLY A 107 28.21 10.48 8.89
CA GLY A 107 29.08 11.49 9.50
C GLY A 107 28.39 12.85 9.73
N TRP A 108 27.07 12.89 9.57
CA TRP A 108 26.19 14.05 9.86
C TRP A 108 25.30 13.79 11.09
N GLY A 109 25.36 12.58 11.66
CA GLY A 109 24.46 12.09 12.71
C GLY A 109 24.55 12.84 14.03
N ASP A 110 25.73 13.35 14.39
CA ASP A 110 25.92 14.12 15.63
C ASP A 110 25.34 15.55 15.57
N HIS A 111 24.92 16.04 14.40
CA HIS A 111 24.49 17.43 14.21
C HIS A 111 23.00 17.59 13.86
N LEU A 112 22.28 16.51 13.55
CA LEU A 112 20.82 16.53 13.43
C LEU A 112 20.21 16.47 14.84
N ASN A 113 20.27 17.62 15.51
CA ASN A 113 19.65 17.89 16.79
C ASN A 113 18.18 17.40 16.82
N ASN A 114 17.71 16.90 17.97
CA ASN A 114 16.34 16.42 18.24
C ASN A 114 15.22 17.31 17.63
N SER A 115 15.49 18.59 17.40
CA SER A 115 14.56 19.54 16.79
C SER A 115 14.19 19.25 15.34
N TRP A 116 15.07 18.66 14.52
CA TRP A 116 14.77 18.40 13.10
C TRP A 116 13.92 17.13 12.89
N GLN A 117 14.03 16.15 13.79
CA GLN A 117 13.18 14.96 13.77
C GLN A 117 11.69 15.31 13.90
N LEU A 118 11.35 16.38 14.65
CA LEU A 118 9.97 16.90 14.75
C LEU A 118 9.38 17.34 13.40
N LEU A 119 10.23 17.66 12.41
CA LEU A 119 9.80 18.01 11.05
C LEU A 119 9.84 16.79 10.12
N PHE A 120 10.93 16.01 10.16
CA PHE A 120 11.13 14.89 9.22
C PHE A 120 10.21 13.71 9.48
N VAL A 121 9.94 13.37 10.75
CA VAL A 121 9.03 12.27 11.11
C VAL A 121 7.63 12.47 10.52
N PRO A 122 6.93 13.61 10.74
CA PRO A 122 5.61 13.79 10.15
C PRO A 122 5.67 13.93 8.62
N LEU A 123 6.73 14.53 8.07
CA LEU A 123 6.89 14.68 6.62
C LEU A 123 7.03 13.32 5.91
N LEU A 124 7.91 12.45 6.42
CA LEU A 124 8.10 11.10 5.90
C LEU A 124 6.88 10.21 6.17
N SER A 125 6.04 10.55 7.14
CA SER A 125 4.76 9.86 7.38
C SER A 125 3.63 10.31 6.45
N VAL A 126 3.80 11.39 5.67
CA VAL A 126 2.76 11.92 4.77
C VAL A 126 2.30 10.92 3.70
N PRO A 127 3.19 10.19 3.00
CA PRO A 127 2.78 9.19 2.01
C PRO A 127 1.88 8.12 2.64
N GLN A 128 2.30 7.57 3.79
CA GLN A 128 1.56 6.57 4.55
C GLN A 128 0.20 7.11 5.01
N LEU A 129 0.16 8.33 5.59
CA LEU A 129 -1.07 8.97 6.05
C LEU A 129 -2.03 9.23 4.88
N THR A 130 -1.50 9.70 3.75
CA THR A 130 -2.29 9.96 2.54
C THR A 130 -2.91 8.67 2.03
N HIS A 131 -2.16 7.58 2.00
CA HIS A 131 -2.68 6.27 1.61
C HIS A 131 -3.85 5.83 2.52
N TYR A 132 -3.69 5.91 3.84
CA TYR A 132 -4.77 5.57 4.78
C TYR A 132 -6.02 6.45 4.63
N ILE A 133 -5.85 7.75 4.40
CA ILE A 133 -6.98 8.67 4.15
C ILE A 133 -7.68 8.31 2.85
N LEU A 134 -6.93 8.06 1.77
CA LEU A 134 -7.49 7.67 0.47
C LEU A 134 -8.28 6.38 0.58
N ASP A 135 -7.75 5.38 1.30
CA ASP A 135 -8.47 4.14 1.59
C ASP A 135 -9.78 4.45 2.31
N GLY A 136 -9.77 5.25 3.37
CA GLY A 136 -10.98 5.67 4.07
C GLY A 136 -12.03 6.33 3.17
N ILE A 137 -11.61 7.17 2.22
CA ILE A 137 -12.49 7.83 1.24
C ILE A 137 -13.08 6.82 0.25
N ILE A 138 -12.26 5.91 -0.29
CA ILE A 138 -12.66 4.93 -1.29
C ILE A 138 -13.69 3.96 -0.70
N TRP A 139 -13.44 3.48 0.52
CA TRP A 139 -14.37 2.60 1.23
C TRP A 139 -15.65 3.33 1.68
N LYS A 140 -15.59 4.64 1.98
CA LYS A 140 -16.78 5.46 2.29
C LYS A 140 -17.68 5.67 1.06
N LYS A 141 -17.10 5.89 -0.13
CA LYS A 141 -17.87 6.11 -1.37
C LYS A 141 -18.55 4.86 -1.92
N SER A 142 -18.11 3.66 -1.54
CA SER A 142 -18.74 2.40 -1.96
C SER A 142 -20.14 2.15 -1.35
N LYS A 143 -20.67 3.06 -0.52
CA LYS A 143 -22.01 2.94 0.10
C LYS A 143 -23.12 3.72 -0.61
N THR A 144 -22.89 4.30 -1.78
CA THR A 144 -23.95 4.97 -2.53
C THR A 144 -24.57 4.02 -3.55
N ILE A 145 -25.61 3.31 -3.08
CA ILE A 145 -26.72 2.60 -3.78
C ILE A 145 -26.32 1.49 -4.76
#